data_AF-A0A7K0P4K4-F1
#
_entry.id   AF-A0A7K0P4K4-F1
#
_cell.length_a   1.000
_cell.length_b   1.000
_cell.length_c   1.000
_cell.angle_alpha   90.00
_cell.angle_beta   90.00
_cell.angle_gamma   90.00
#
_symmetry.space_group_name_H-M   'P 1'
#
loop_
_entity.id
_entity.type
_entity.pdbx_description
1 polymer ?
#
loop_
_entity_poly.entity_id
_entity_poly.type
_entity_poly.pdbx_seq_one_letter_code
_entity_poly.pdbx_strand_id
1 'polypeptide(L)'
;DAIREECSVRAASPRILLYGESLGAKVQEAAVPAGPLDLDHYGVAAALWVGTPGGKPADVFHALCAAESITIDRPEQIPAEFNGRRPRVWFLEHDGDPVVRFRPELLLNRPAWLPADGTRGRNVPATMRWKPGITWAEALVDTFFATNIKPGDFKSLGHDYRADLGAVVTAAYGLPCDAAAAARLDERLRALEVARAERIAQPAV
;
A
#
# COMPACT_ATOMS: atom_id res chain seq x y z
N ASP A 1 24.02 -2.14 -0.34
CA ASP A 1 25.33 -1.67 0.18
C ASP A 1 25.76 -0.30 -0.31
N ALA A 2 25.73 0.00 -1.61
CA ALA A 2 26.16 1.31 -2.14
C ALA A 2 25.50 2.53 -1.44
N ILE A 3 24.18 2.50 -1.17
CA ILE A 3 23.48 3.59 -0.46
C ILE A 3 24.05 3.81 0.95
N ARG A 4 24.35 2.73 1.68
CA ARG A 4 24.91 2.79 3.04
C ARG A 4 26.30 3.41 2.99
N GLU A 5 27.13 2.97 2.05
CA GLU A 5 28.48 3.49 1.86
C GLU A 5 28.46 4.99 1.58
N GLU A 6 27.59 5.44 0.65
CA GLU A 6 27.41 6.86 0.36
C GLU A 6 26.94 7.63 1.62
N CYS A 7 25.99 7.10 2.38
CA CYS A 7 25.49 7.77 3.58
C CYS A 7 26.55 7.88 4.69
N SER A 8 27.50 6.94 4.75
CA SER A 8 28.56 6.91 5.78
C SER A 8 29.60 8.01 5.62
N VAL A 9 29.79 8.52 4.39
CA VAL A 9 30.79 9.55 4.07
C VAL A 9 30.21 10.98 4.05
N ARG A 10 28.89 11.12 4.22
CA ARG A 10 28.22 12.43 4.22
C ARG A 10 28.34 13.09 5.59
N ALA A 11 28.69 14.38 5.60
CA ALA A 11 28.78 15.19 6.82
C ALA A 11 27.44 15.27 7.59
N ALA A 12 26.31 15.14 6.88
CA ALA A 12 24.99 14.94 7.46
C ALA A 12 24.36 13.70 6.84
N SER A 13 24.07 12.69 7.67
CA SER A 13 23.44 11.46 7.22
C SER A 13 21.96 11.70 6.86
N PRO A 14 21.54 11.42 5.62
CA PRO A 14 20.15 11.59 5.23
C PRO A 14 19.26 10.55 5.92
N ARG A 15 17.99 10.90 6.13
CA ARG A 15 16.97 9.92 6.51
C ARG A 15 16.55 9.14 5.27
N ILE A 16 16.75 7.83 5.25
CA ILE A 16 16.32 6.95 4.16
C ILE A 16 14.90 6.47 4.44
N LEU A 17 14.02 6.62 3.47
CA LEU A 17 12.62 6.19 3.51
C LEU A 17 12.34 5.30 2.29
N LEU A 18 11.60 4.22 2.48
CA LEU A 18 11.18 3.34 1.38
C LEU A 18 9.69 3.53 1.10
N TYR A 19 9.35 3.76 -0.16
CA TYR A 19 7.96 3.79 -0.65
C TYR A 19 7.84 2.84 -1.82
N GLY A 20 6.87 1.94 -1.78
CA GLY A 20 6.51 1.12 -2.93
C GLY A 20 5.00 0.98 -3.03
N GLU A 21 4.49 0.94 -4.26
CA GLU A 21 3.08 0.74 -4.54
C GLU A 21 2.94 -0.41 -5.55
N SER A 22 1.96 -1.29 -5.34
CA SER A 22 1.64 -2.40 -6.23
C SER A 22 2.88 -3.28 -6.50
N LEU A 23 3.21 -3.54 -7.77
CA LEU A 23 4.42 -4.27 -8.15
C LEU A 23 5.71 -3.60 -7.64
N GLY A 24 5.74 -2.27 -7.50
CA GLY A 24 6.88 -1.55 -6.93
C GLY A 24 7.10 -1.88 -5.46
N ALA A 25 6.02 -2.10 -4.69
CA ALA A 25 6.10 -2.59 -3.32
C ALA A 25 6.72 -3.98 -3.29
N LYS A 26 6.19 -4.90 -4.10
CA LYS A 26 6.71 -6.28 -4.20
C LYS A 26 8.19 -6.36 -4.57
N VAL A 27 8.65 -5.50 -5.48
CA VAL A 27 10.07 -5.42 -5.85
C VAL A 27 10.91 -4.92 -4.68
N GLN A 28 10.44 -3.94 -3.91
CA GLN A 28 11.15 -3.46 -2.73
C GLN A 28 11.19 -4.49 -1.61
N GLU A 29 10.09 -5.17 -1.30
CA GLU A 29 10.06 -6.25 -0.31
C GLU A 29 11.07 -7.36 -0.67
N ALA A 30 11.18 -7.70 -1.96
CA ALA A 30 12.18 -8.65 -2.45
C ALA A 30 13.63 -8.13 -2.36
N ALA A 31 13.84 -6.81 -2.33
CA ALA A 31 15.14 -6.19 -2.13
C ALA A 31 15.57 -6.13 -0.66
N VAL A 32 14.63 -6.30 0.27
CA VAL A 32 14.86 -6.38 1.73
C VAL A 32 14.29 -7.69 2.31
N PRO A 33 14.69 -8.87 1.82
CA PRO A 33 14.05 -10.14 2.17
C PRO A 33 14.18 -10.52 3.66
N ALA A 34 15.09 -9.90 4.42
CA ALA A 34 15.19 -10.05 5.87
C ALA A 34 14.31 -9.04 6.66
N GLY A 35 13.48 -8.26 5.97
CA GLY A 35 12.50 -7.35 6.57
C GLY A 35 13.17 -6.29 7.45
N PRO A 36 12.73 -6.10 8.70
CA PRO A 36 13.32 -5.11 9.61
C PRO A 36 14.84 -5.23 9.79
N LEU A 37 15.41 -6.44 9.70
CA LEU A 37 16.86 -6.63 9.78
C LEU A 37 17.59 -5.98 8.61
N ASP A 38 17.01 -6.00 7.41
CA ASP A 38 17.57 -5.29 6.27
C ASP A 38 17.35 -3.77 6.38
N LEU A 39 16.30 -3.32 7.08
CA LEU A 39 16.11 -1.89 7.37
C LEU A 39 17.13 -1.36 8.39
N ASP A 40 17.62 -2.21 9.30
CA ASP A 40 18.71 -1.94 10.25
C ASP A 40 20.09 -2.11 9.62
N HIS A 41 20.22 -3.12 8.75
CA HIS A 41 21.18 -3.03 7.65
C HIS A 41 20.84 -1.75 6.84
N TYR A 42 21.50 -1.25 5.80
CA TYR A 42 21.03 -0.05 5.05
C TYR A 42 20.67 1.31 5.75
N GLY A 43 20.30 1.41 7.05
CA GLY A 43 19.90 2.64 7.74
C GLY A 43 18.52 3.19 7.35
N VAL A 44 17.54 2.34 7.05
CA VAL A 44 16.18 2.78 6.67
C VAL A 44 15.37 3.17 7.90
N ALA A 45 14.89 4.41 7.91
CA ALA A 45 14.14 4.98 9.02
C ALA A 45 12.69 4.50 9.03
N ALA A 46 12.04 4.38 7.87
CA ALA A 46 10.68 3.88 7.73
C ALA A 46 10.40 3.38 6.31
N ALA A 47 9.45 2.45 6.18
CA ALA A 47 8.98 1.90 4.93
C ALA A 47 7.45 1.94 4.86
N LEU A 48 6.90 2.32 3.71
CA LEU A 48 5.48 2.27 3.37
C LEU A 48 5.29 1.46 2.09
N TRP A 49 4.58 0.36 2.21
CA TRP A 49 4.20 -0.50 1.09
C TRP A 49 2.68 -0.46 0.91
N VAL A 50 2.25 -0.21 -0.33
CA VAL A 50 0.85 0.10 -0.64
C VAL A 50 0.34 -0.92 -1.65
N GLY A 51 -0.73 -1.63 -1.31
CA GLY A 51 -1.40 -2.56 -2.21
C GLY A 51 -0.49 -3.67 -2.76
N THR A 52 0.44 -4.20 -1.97
CA THR A 52 1.34 -5.26 -2.44
C THR A 52 0.53 -6.45 -3.00
N PRO A 53 0.84 -6.95 -4.21
CA PRO A 53 0.20 -8.15 -4.76
C PRO A 53 0.32 -9.34 -3.81
N GLY A 54 -0.84 -9.93 -3.50
CA GLY A 54 -0.97 -10.97 -2.49
C GLY A 54 -0.31 -12.31 -2.83
N GLY A 55 -0.48 -13.24 -1.89
CA GLY A 55 0.02 -14.62 -1.98
C GLY A 55 1.13 -14.91 -0.97
N LYS A 56 1.63 -16.15 -0.99
CA LYS A 56 2.56 -16.66 0.01
C LYS A 56 3.78 -15.77 0.29
N PRO A 57 4.46 -15.16 -0.71
CA PRO A 57 5.58 -14.26 -0.43
C PRO A 57 5.19 -13.04 0.40
N ALA A 58 4.06 -12.39 0.07
CA ALA A 58 3.55 -11.25 0.81
C ALA A 58 3.15 -11.65 2.24
N ASP A 59 2.47 -12.79 2.41
CA ASP A 59 2.07 -13.29 3.74
C ASP A 59 3.31 -13.58 4.62
N VAL A 60 4.38 -14.14 4.04
CA VAL A 60 5.65 -14.39 4.75
C VAL A 60 6.32 -13.08 5.13
N PHE A 61 6.33 -12.10 4.24
CA PHE A 61 6.94 -10.80 4.49
C PHE A 61 6.19 -10.01 5.58
N HIS A 62 4.85 -10.04 5.57
CA HIS A 62 4.01 -9.51 6.65
C HIS A 62 4.36 -10.15 7.99
N ALA A 63 4.45 -11.48 8.03
CA ALA A 63 4.80 -12.21 9.25
C ALA A 63 6.21 -11.83 9.77
N LEU A 64 7.16 -11.61 8.86
CA LEU A 64 8.51 -11.18 9.20
C LEU A 64 8.55 -9.76 9.79
N CYS A 65 7.66 -8.87 9.34
CA CYS A 65 7.58 -7.49 9.80
C CYS A 65 6.70 -7.28 11.05
N ALA A 66 5.95 -8.30 11.47
CA ALA A 66 4.84 -8.19 12.43
C ALA A 66 5.17 -7.51 13.78
N ALA A 67 6.43 -7.56 14.22
CA ALA A 67 6.86 -6.91 15.47
C ALA A 67 6.99 -5.39 15.37
N GLU A 68 7.17 -4.83 14.17
CA GLU A 68 7.41 -3.40 13.94
C GLU A 68 6.50 -2.78 12.88
N SER A 69 5.52 -3.56 12.38
CA SER A 69 4.60 -3.14 11.33
C SER A 69 3.23 -2.73 11.87
N ILE A 70 2.55 -1.91 11.07
CA ILE A 70 1.11 -1.69 11.16
C ILE A 70 0.50 -1.87 9.77
N THR A 71 -0.65 -2.55 9.71
CA THR A 71 -1.44 -2.71 8.49
C THR A 71 -2.76 -1.98 8.66
N ILE A 72 -3.06 -1.07 7.74
CA ILE A 72 -4.29 -0.28 7.74
C ILE A 72 -4.97 -0.33 6.38
N ASP A 73 -6.29 -0.29 6.38
CA ASP A 73 -7.15 -0.12 5.20
C ASP A 73 -7.37 1.38 4.91
N ARG A 74 -7.39 2.24 5.92
CA ARG A 74 -7.74 3.66 5.75
C ARG A 74 -7.14 4.58 6.82
N PRO A 75 -7.05 5.90 6.57
CA PRO A 75 -6.44 6.86 7.48
C PRO A 75 -7.06 6.90 8.89
N GLU A 76 -8.35 6.59 9.03
CA GLU A 76 -9.04 6.61 10.33
C GLU A 76 -8.52 5.53 11.30
N GLN A 77 -7.75 4.56 10.79
CA GLN A 77 -7.12 3.52 11.61
C GLN A 77 -5.72 3.91 12.09
N ILE A 78 -5.18 5.07 11.66
CA ILE A 78 -3.92 5.59 12.15
C ILE A 78 -4.08 5.89 13.65
N PRO A 79 -3.24 5.31 14.53
CA PRO A 79 -3.30 5.60 15.96
C PRO A 79 -3.07 7.08 16.23
N ALA A 80 -3.90 7.68 17.09
CA ALA A 80 -3.71 9.06 17.55
C ALA A 80 -2.38 9.22 18.29
N GLU A 81 -1.97 8.19 19.02
CA GLU A 81 -0.69 8.12 19.72
C GLU A 81 -0.05 6.74 19.50
N PHE A 82 1.28 6.73 19.41
CA PHE A 82 2.06 5.49 19.34
C PHE A 82 2.66 5.24 20.72
N ASN A 83 2.28 4.14 21.37
CA ASN A 83 2.67 3.75 22.74
C ASN A 83 4.20 3.54 22.90
N GLY A 84 4.98 4.62 22.84
CA GLY A 84 6.43 4.64 23.03
C GLY A 84 7.29 4.53 21.77
N ARG A 85 6.81 3.90 20.68
CA ARG A 85 7.54 3.80 19.40
C ARG A 85 6.59 3.78 18.21
N ARG A 86 6.84 4.65 17.22
CA ARG A 86 6.12 4.67 15.94
C ARG A 86 6.52 3.42 15.12
N PRO A 87 5.58 2.72 14.46
CA PRO A 87 5.89 1.63 13.54
C PRO A 87 6.84 2.11 12.46
N ARG A 88 7.84 1.29 12.14
CA ARG A 88 8.79 1.56 11.05
C ARG A 88 8.28 1.02 9.73
N VAL A 89 7.44 0.00 9.77
CA VAL A 89 6.85 -0.63 8.59
C VAL A 89 5.36 -0.32 8.55
N TRP A 90 4.89 0.16 7.41
CA TRP A 90 3.49 0.46 7.17
C TRP A 90 3.01 -0.30 5.92
N PHE A 91 1.89 -1.00 6.07
CA PHE A 91 1.16 -1.59 4.97
C PHE A 91 -0.16 -0.84 4.82
N LEU A 92 -0.39 -0.23 3.65
CA LEU A 92 -1.68 0.34 3.28
C LEU A 92 -2.34 -0.61 2.29
N GLU A 93 -3.36 -1.32 2.74
CA GLU A 93 -3.99 -2.41 1.99
C GLU A 93 -5.50 -2.33 2.15
N HIS A 94 -6.21 -2.01 1.05
CA HIS A 94 -7.67 -2.01 1.13
C HIS A 94 -8.20 -3.41 1.33
N ASP A 95 -9.21 -3.51 2.20
CA ASP A 95 -9.85 -4.77 2.49
C ASP A 95 -10.43 -5.45 1.25
N GLY A 96 -10.99 -4.64 0.36
CA GLY A 96 -11.54 -5.02 -0.93
C GLY A 96 -10.58 -4.87 -2.11
N ASP A 97 -9.27 -4.71 -1.91
CA ASP A 97 -8.31 -4.66 -3.03
C ASP A 97 -8.13 -6.05 -3.66
N PRO A 98 -8.60 -6.29 -4.90
CA PRO A 98 -8.41 -7.58 -5.56
C PRO A 98 -6.92 -7.92 -5.75
N VAL A 99 -6.03 -6.93 -5.90
CA VAL A 99 -4.58 -7.16 -6.10
C VAL A 99 -3.94 -7.76 -4.83
N VAL A 100 -4.31 -7.25 -3.65
CA VAL A 100 -3.83 -7.75 -2.35
C VAL A 100 -4.49 -9.09 -2.00
N ARG A 101 -5.78 -9.23 -2.35
CA ARG A 101 -6.58 -10.40 -1.99
C ARG A 101 -6.37 -11.59 -2.94
N PHE A 102 -5.97 -11.34 -4.19
CA PHE A 102 -5.73 -12.38 -5.18
C PHE A 102 -4.55 -13.26 -4.78
N ARG A 103 -4.79 -14.57 -4.79
CA ARG A 103 -3.78 -15.58 -4.51
C ARG A 103 -4.17 -16.92 -5.13
N PRO A 104 -3.23 -17.72 -5.64
CA PRO A 104 -3.52 -19.01 -6.28
C PRO A 104 -4.36 -19.96 -5.41
N GLU A 105 -4.17 -19.88 -4.09
CA GLU A 105 -4.84 -20.73 -3.11
C GLU A 105 -6.36 -20.55 -3.12
N LEU A 106 -6.89 -19.41 -3.61
CA LEU A 106 -8.34 -19.18 -3.77
C LEU A 106 -9.02 -20.25 -4.64
N LEU A 107 -8.26 -20.90 -5.52
CA LEU A 107 -8.76 -21.95 -6.40
C LEU A 107 -9.41 -23.09 -5.60
N LEU A 108 -8.79 -23.46 -4.48
CA LEU A 108 -9.15 -24.66 -3.70
C LEU A 108 -9.47 -24.34 -2.23
N ASN A 109 -9.01 -23.21 -1.71
CA ASN A 109 -9.13 -22.86 -0.30
C ASN A 109 -9.93 -21.57 -0.11
N ARG A 110 -10.82 -21.58 0.88
CA ARG A 110 -11.50 -20.36 1.33
C ARG A 110 -10.49 -19.44 2.01
N PRO A 111 -10.43 -18.15 1.61
CA PRO A 111 -9.53 -17.22 2.26
C PRO A 111 -10.10 -16.69 3.58
N ALA A 112 -9.23 -16.24 4.47
CA ALA A 112 -9.62 -15.64 5.75
C ALA A 112 -10.45 -14.35 5.60
N TRP A 113 -10.30 -13.63 4.48
CA TRP A 113 -11.02 -12.38 4.19
C TRP A 113 -12.43 -12.58 3.60
N LEU A 114 -12.83 -13.83 3.28
CA LEU A 114 -14.21 -14.24 2.98
C LEU A 114 -14.65 -15.41 3.88
N PRO A 115 -14.78 -15.19 5.21
CA PRO A 115 -15.21 -16.22 6.14
C PRO A 115 -16.67 -16.60 5.93
N ALA A 116 -17.04 -17.78 6.42
CA ALA A 116 -18.39 -18.35 6.24
C ALA A 116 -19.47 -17.64 7.08
N ASP A 117 -19.08 -17.01 8.17
CA ASP A 117 -19.97 -16.25 9.07
C ASP A 117 -20.46 -14.92 8.46
N GLY A 118 -19.90 -14.53 7.31
CA GLY A 118 -20.29 -13.33 6.57
C GLY A 118 -19.55 -12.07 7.00
N THR A 119 -18.76 -12.09 8.07
CA THR A 119 -17.87 -10.98 8.45
C THR A 119 -16.89 -10.70 7.31
N ARG A 120 -16.62 -9.42 7.03
CA ARG A 120 -15.71 -9.02 5.95
C ARG A 120 -15.23 -7.59 6.16
N GLY A 121 -14.12 -7.27 5.53
CA GLY A 121 -13.57 -5.93 5.53
C GLY A 121 -14.36 -4.96 4.65
N ARG A 122 -13.97 -3.67 4.70
CA ARG A 122 -14.63 -2.61 3.95
C ARG A 122 -14.57 -2.88 2.44
N ASN A 123 -15.61 -2.46 1.71
CA ASN A 123 -15.70 -2.55 0.24
C ASN A 123 -15.66 -3.98 -0.34
N VAL A 124 -15.68 -5.03 0.48
CA VAL A 124 -15.94 -6.40 0.03
C VAL A 124 -17.46 -6.59 -0.12
N PRO A 125 -18.00 -6.97 -1.30
CA PRO A 125 -19.44 -7.05 -1.50
C PRO A 125 -20.12 -8.00 -0.49
N ALA A 126 -21.21 -7.58 0.15
CA ALA A 126 -21.88 -8.35 1.21
C ALA A 126 -22.44 -9.70 0.74
N THR A 127 -22.82 -9.78 -0.53
CA THR A 127 -23.34 -10.99 -1.18
C THR A 127 -22.24 -11.91 -1.70
N MET A 128 -20.98 -11.46 -1.73
CA MET A 128 -19.87 -12.29 -2.17
C MET A 128 -19.73 -13.50 -1.26
N ARG A 129 -19.60 -14.68 -1.88
CA ARG A 129 -19.37 -15.95 -1.22
C ARG A 129 -18.23 -16.64 -1.94
N TRP A 130 -17.28 -17.16 -1.18
CA TRP A 130 -16.23 -17.98 -1.78
C TRP A 130 -16.85 -19.22 -2.41
N LYS A 131 -16.61 -19.38 -3.71
CA LYS A 131 -16.94 -20.58 -4.49
C LYS A 131 -15.64 -21.08 -5.12
N PRO A 132 -15.22 -22.33 -4.87
CA PRO A 132 -14.01 -22.91 -5.46
C PRO A 132 -13.98 -22.69 -6.98
N GLY A 133 -12.82 -22.31 -7.52
CA GLY A 133 -12.66 -21.97 -8.94
C GLY A 133 -13.25 -20.61 -9.35
N ILE A 134 -14.53 -20.36 -9.05
CA ILE A 134 -15.26 -19.15 -9.47
C ILE A 134 -14.65 -17.90 -8.85
N THR A 135 -14.45 -17.88 -7.54
CA THR A 135 -13.89 -16.70 -6.84
C THR A 135 -12.45 -16.40 -7.25
N TRP A 136 -11.69 -17.43 -7.66
CA TRP A 136 -10.36 -17.22 -8.22
C TRP A 136 -10.43 -16.53 -9.59
N ALA A 137 -11.35 -16.96 -10.47
CA ALA A 137 -11.54 -16.33 -11.78
C ALA A 137 -12.06 -14.89 -11.67
N GLU A 138 -13.01 -14.65 -10.76
CA GLU A 138 -13.53 -13.30 -10.45
C GLU A 138 -12.40 -12.38 -9.97
N ALA A 139 -11.65 -12.79 -8.95
CA ALA A 139 -10.54 -11.98 -8.42
C ALA A 139 -9.42 -11.75 -9.45
N LEU A 140 -9.16 -12.71 -10.35
CA LEU A 140 -8.21 -12.55 -11.45
C LEU A 140 -8.68 -11.46 -12.43
N VAL A 141 -9.95 -11.50 -12.85
CA VAL A 141 -10.55 -10.49 -13.73
C VAL A 141 -10.50 -9.12 -13.05
N ASP A 142 -10.90 -9.03 -11.79
CA ASP A 142 -10.87 -7.78 -11.03
C ASP A 142 -9.45 -7.23 -10.91
N THR A 143 -8.44 -8.09 -10.73
CA THR A 143 -7.02 -7.69 -10.72
C THR A 143 -6.59 -7.08 -12.06
N PHE A 144 -7.03 -7.64 -13.20
CA PHE A 144 -6.73 -7.07 -14.52
C PHE A 144 -7.37 -5.68 -14.73
N PHE A 145 -8.52 -5.43 -14.13
CA PHE A 145 -9.26 -4.17 -14.28
C PHE A 145 -9.09 -3.20 -13.10
N ALA A 146 -8.29 -3.57 -12.08
CA ALA A 146 -8.11 -2.80 -10.85
C ALA A 146 -7.50 -1.39 -11.06
N THR A 147 -6.96 -1.12 -12.25
CA THR A 147 -6.30 0.14 -12.61
C THR A 147 -7.13 1.06 -13.50
N ASN A 148 -8.42 0.75 -13.74
CA ASN A 148 -9.27 1.59 -14.59
C ASN A 148 -9.78 2.83 -13.81
N ILE A 149 -8.90 3.83 -13.73
CA ILE A 149 -9.03 5.00 -12.87
C ILE A 149 -9.54 6.21 -13.67
N LYS A 150 -10.46 6.98 -13.06
CA LYS A 150 -10.86 8.29 -13.59
C LYS A 150 -9.90 9.38 -13.08
N PRO A 151 -9.25 10.16 -13.96
CA PRO A 151 -8.36 11.25 -13.55
C PRO A 151 -9.07 12.27 -12.64
N GLY A 152 -8.41 12.70 -11.57
CA GLY A 152 -8.90 13.70 -10.61
C GLY A 152 -9.87 13.18 -9.55
N ASP A 153 -10.46 12.01 -9.75
CA ASP A 153 -11.40 11.36 -8.83
C ASP A 153 -10.64 10.36 -7.95
N PHE A 154 -9.92 10.86 -6.94
CA PHE A 154 -9.22 10.00 -5.97
C PHE A 154 -10.21 9.27 -5.08
N LYS A 155 -10.08 7.95 -5.01
CA LYS A 155 -10.91 7.09 -4.16
C LYS A 155 -10.07 6.35 -3.14
N SER A 156 -10.78 5.85 -2.14
CA SER A 156 -10.32 4.85 -1.17
C SER A 156 -11.08 3.55 -1.49
N LEU A 157 -10.78 2.96 -2.64
CA LEU A 157 -11.55 1.84 -3.19
C LEU A 157 -10.71 0.94 -4.10
N GLY A 158 -10.75 -0.37 -3.84
CA GLY A 158 -10.01 -1.34 -4.64
C GLY A 158 -8.51 -1.04 -4.60
N HIS A 159 -7.88 -1.02 -5.77
CA HIS A 159 -6.45 -0.70 -5.89
C HIS A 159 -6.16 0.81 -6.08
N ASP A 160 -7.15 1.68 -5.85
CA ASP A 160 -6.96 3.13 -5.83
C ASP A 160 -6.79 3.62 -4.38
N TYR A 161 -5.58 4.04 -4.05
CA TYR A 161 -5.14 4.51 -2.73
C TYR A 161 -4.97 6.02 -2.63
N ARG A 162 -5.24 6.78 -3.70
CA ARG A 162 -4.85 8.20 -3.79
C ARG A 162 -5.54 9.08 -2.75
N ALA A 163 -6.75 8.72 -2.31
CA ALA A 163 -7.45 9.45 -1.26
C ALA A 163 -6.80 9.27 0.12
N ASP A 164 -6.10 8.15 0.35
CA ASP A 164 -5.57 7.76 1.66
C ASP A 164 -4.08 8.10 1.80
N LEU A 165 -3.35 8.06 0.68
CA LEU A 165 -1.90 8.24 0.63
C LEU A 165 -1.41 9.52 1.34
N GLY A 166 -2.11 10.65 1.21
CA GLY A 166 -1.69 11.91 1.83
C GLY A 166 -1.56 11.81 3.36
N ALA A 167 -2.58 11.25 4.01
CA ALA A 167 -2.57 11.05 5.46
C ALA A 167 -1.60 9.94 5.87
N VAL A 168 -1.59 8.83 5.14
CA VAL A 168 -0.76 7.65 5.48
C VAL A 168 0.73 7.93 5.29
N VAL A 169 1.15 8.62 4.23
CA VAL A 169 2.55 9.03 4.00
C VAL A 169 3.03 9.96 5.11
N THR A 170 2.20 10.93 5.49
CA THR A 170 2.49 11.86 6.58
C THR A 170 2.70 11.10 7.90
N ALA A 171 1.82 10.15 8.20
CA ALA A 171 1.93 9.32 9.39
C ALA A 171 3.13 8.34 9.33
N ALA A 172 3.31 7.61 8.24
CA ALA A 172 4.35 6.60 8.11
C ALA A 172 5.76 7.19 8.29
N TYR A 173 5.98 8.39 7.76
CA TYR A 173 7.29 9.03 7.78
C TYR A 173 7.48 10.10 8.86
N GLY A 174 6.41 10.40 9.61
CA GLY A 174 6.41 11.46 10.62
C GLY A 174 6.68 12.83 10.01
N LEU A 175 6.07 13.12 8.85
CA LEU A 175 6.21 14.40 8.19
C LEU A 175 5.26 15.42 8.83
N PRO A 176 5.70 16.68 9.04
CA PRO A 176 4.80 17.72 9.51
C PRO A 176 3.81 18.08 8.39
N CYS A 177 2.52 17.95 8.66
CA CYS A 177 1.46 18.38 7.75
C CYS A 177 0.24 18.81 8.57
N ASP A 178 -0.09 20.10 8.55
CA ASP A 178 -1.33 20.60 9.13
C ASP A 178 -2.51 20.39 8.17
N ALA A 179 -3.74 20.56 8.68
CA ALA A 179 -4.94 20.34 7.89
C ALA A 179 -5.04 21.25 6.65
N ALA A 180 -4.53 22.48 6.74
CA ALA A 180 -4.55 23.43 5.63
C ALA A 180 -3.54 23.04 4.55
N ALA A 181 -2.36 22.57 4.93
CA ALA A 181 -1.34 22.05 4.03
C ALA A 181 -1.83 20.77 3.34
N ALA A 182 -2.44 19.85 4.09
CA ALA A 182 -3.03 18.63 3.55
C ALA A 182 -4.09 18.95 2.49
N ALA A 183 -5.02 19.87 2.78
CA ALA A 183 -6.06 20.28 1.84
C ALA A 183 -5.49 20.89 0.56
N ARG A 184 -4.49 21.79 0.68
CA ARG A 184 -3.82 22.39 -0.49
C ARG A 184 -3.09 21.36 -1.34
N LEU A 185 -2.44 20.38 -0.72
CA LEU A 185 -1.73 19.31 -1.42
C LEU A 185 -2.72 18.40 -2.15
N ASP A 186 -3.81 17.98 -1.51
CA ASP A 186 -4.85 17.15 -2.13
C ASP A 186 -5.46 17.86 -3.35
N GLU A 187 -5.87 19.12 -3.21
CA GLU A 187 -6.39 19.93 -4.31
C GLU A 187 -5.38 20.03 -5.47
N ARG A 188 -4.11 20.29 -5.16
CA ARG A 188 -3.05 20.41 -6.16
C ARG A 188 -2.77 19.09 -6.88
N LEU A 189 -2.76 17.97 -6.16
CA LEU A 189 -2.51 16.65 -6.74
C LEU A 189 -3.63 16.25 -7.69
N ARG A 190 -4.89 16.47 -7.32
CA ARG A 190 -6.05 16.24 -8.21
C ARG A 190 -5.94 17.06 -9.48
N ALA A 191 -5.65 18.36 -9.37
CA ALA A 191 -5.49 19.25 -10.52
C ALA A 191 -4.34 18.82 -11.44
N LEU A 192 -3.21 18.40 -10.86
CA LEU A 192 -2.06 17.90 -11.63
C LEU A 192 -2.38 16.62 -12.40
N GLU A 193 -3.20 15.74 -11.84
CA GLU A 193 -3.57 14.49 -12.50
C GLU A 193 -4.53 14.75 -13.68
N VAL A 194 -5.51 15.63 -13.51
CA VAL A 194 -6.38 16.09 -14.61
C VAL A 194 -5.54 16.68 -15.74
N ALA A 195 -4.65 17.62 -15.43
CA ALA A 195 -3.77 18.24 -16.42
C ALA A 195 -2.78 17.26 -17.07
N ARG A 196 -2.39 16.18 -16.37
CA ARG A 196 -1.57 15.10 -16.96
C ARG A 196 -2.39 14.24 -17.91
N ALA A 197 -3.61 13.87 -17.53
CA ALA A 197 -4.50 13.09 -18.38
C ALA A 197 -4.85 13.84 -19.68
N GLU A 198 -5.12 15.14 -19.60
CA GLU A 198 -5.36 16.00 -20.77
C GLU A 198 -4.17 16.01 -21.73
N ARG A 199 -2.94 16.10 -21.21
CA ARG A 199 -1.72 16.06 -22.04
C ARG A 199 -1.50 14.71 -22.72
N ILE A 200 -1.81 13.60 -22.03
CA ILE A 200 -1.69 12.25 -22.61
C ILE A 200 -2.77 12.02 -23.68
N ALA A 201 -3.95 12.60 -23.51
CA ALA A 201 -5.06 12.49 -24.46
C ALA A 201 -4.87 13.33 -25.75
N GLN A 202 -3.93 14.28 -25.77
CA GLN A 202 -3.59 15.02 -26.99
C GLN A 202 -2.79 14.12 -27.93
N PRO A 203 -3.21 13.96 -29.21
CA PRO A 203 -2.42 13.21 -30.18
C PRO A 203 -1.08 13.91 -30.40
N ALA A 204 -0.01 13.12 -30.52
CA ALA A 204 1.31 13.63 -30.89
C ALA A 204 1.20 14.33 -32.25
N VAL A 205 1.58 15.60 -32.30
CA VAL A 205 1.64 16.43 -33.52
C VAL A 205 2.79 15.96 -34.41
#